data_AF-A0A352SC64-F1
#
_entry.id   AF-A0A352SC64-F1
#
_cell.length_a   1.000
_cell.length_b   1.000
_cell.length_c   1.000
_cell.angle_alpha   90.00
_cell.angle_beta   90.00
_cell.angle_gamma   90.00
#
_symmetry.space_group_name_H-M   'P 1'
#
loop_
_entity.id
_entity.type
_entity.pdbx_description
1 polymer ?
#
loop_
_entity_poly.entity_id
_entity_poly.type
_entity_poly.pdbx_seq_one_letter_code
_entity_poly.pdbx_strand_id
1 'polypeptide(L)'
;MHTDSPDSVHPTQPLHDLHNRWPQAESVEDFRHNLAAVHARIAAACHRVGRDPAGVRLLPVSKTKPEASIRLAHAAGCRLLGENKPQEAYRKWEALADLEDLQWSVIGHLQTN
;
A
#
# COMPACT_ATOMS: atom_id res chain seq x y z
N MET A 1 -32.75 -8.57 -32.87
CA MET A 1 -32.22 -7.40 -32.15
C MET A 1 -31.50 -7.90 -30.91
N HIS A 2 -30.21 -8.17 -31.02
CA HIS A 2 -29.34 -8.43 -29.87
C HIS A 2 -28.51 -7.17 -29.68
N THR A 3 -28.65 -6.53 -28.54
CA THR A 3 -27.88 -5.33 -28.17
C THR A 3 -26.55 -5.77 -27.57
N ASP A 4 -25.46 -5.61 -28.32
CA ASP A 4 -24.11 -5.66 -27.76
C ASP A 4 -23.95 -4.50 -26.78
N SER A 5 -23.75 -4.82 -25.50
CA SER A 5 -23.30 -3.86 -24.48
C SER A 5 -21.78 -3.74 -24.57
N PRO A 6 -21.20 -2.53 -24.69
CA PRO A 6 -19.76 -2.40 -24.68
C PRO A 6 -19.27 -2.50 -23.24
N ASP A 7 -18.77 -3.67 -22.86
CA ASP A 7 -17.93 -3.84 -21.67
C ASP A 7 -16.77 -2.86 -21.77
N SER A 8 -16.91 -1.74 -21.07
CA SER A 8 -15.91 -0.69 -21.00
C SER A 8 -14.83 -1.17 -20.04
N VAL A 9 -13.91 -1.99 -20.55
CA VAL A 9 -12.73 -2.44 -19.84
C VAL A 9 -11.84 -1.22 -19.63
N HIS A 10 -12.01 -0.52 -18.51
CA HIS A 10 -10.98 0.39 -18.02
C HIS A 10 -9.83 -0.47 -17.45
N PRO A 11 -8.67 -0.54 -18.12
CA PRO A 11 -7.56 -1.29 -17.57
C PRO A 11 -7.19 -0.67 -16.22
N THR A 12 -6.95 -1.52 -15.22
CA THR A 12 -6.24 -1.12 -13.99
C THR A 12 -4.77 -0.86 -14.37
N GLN A 13 -4.54 0.09 -15.28
CA GLN A 13 -3.26 0.25 -15.91
C GLN A 13 -2.27 0.68 -14.81
N PRO A 14 -1.22 -0.11 -14.56
CA PRO A 14 -0.22 0.30 -13.59
C PRO A 14 0.39 1.60 -14.11
N LEU A 15 0.36 2.64 -13.29
CA LEU A 15 1.01 3.92 -13.57
C LEU A 15 2.53 3.77 -13.39
N HIS A 16 3.12 2.81 -14.10
CA HIS A 16 4.54 2.50 -14.06
C HIS A 16 5.38 3.69 -14.53
N ASP A 17 4.88 4.49 -15.46
CA ASP A 17 5.58 5.69 -15.97
C ASP A 17 5.66 6.83 -14.92
N LEU A 18 4.92 6.72 -13.81
CA LEU A 18 5.02 7.61 -12.66
C LEU A 18 5.99 7.10 -11.59
N HIS A 19 6.68 5.98 -11.81
CA HIS A 19 7.74 5.51 -10.91
C HIS A 19 8.80 6.63 -10.81
N ASN A 20 9.00 7.18 -9.60
CA ASN A 20 9.79 8.38 -9.26
C ASN A 20 9.13 9.76 -9.46
N ARG A 21 7.89 9.84 -9.95
CA ARG A 21 7.13 11.10 -10.09
C ARG A 21 6.01 11.27 -9.05
N TRP A 22 5.82 10.27 -8.20
CA TRP A 22 4.90 10.39 -7.07
C TRP A 22 5.47 11.38 -6.06
N PRO A 23 4.72 12.44 -5.68
CA PRO A 23 5.14 13.33 -4.63
C PRO A 23 5.40 12.52 -3.35
N GLN A 24 6.47 12.84 -2.64
CA GLN A 24 6.68 12.24 -1.33
C GLN A 24 5.57 12.72 -0.40
N ALA A 25 5.00 11.81 0.38
CA ALA A 25 4.13 12.19 1.47
C ALA A 25 5.00 12.74 2.61
N GLU A 26 4.86 14.02 2.91
CA GLU A 26 5.65 14.73 3.91
C GLU A 26 4.85 15.01 5.19
N SER A 27 3.54 14.80 5.14
CA SER A 27 2.63 14.96 6.28
C SER A 27 1.69 13.76 6.46
N VAL A 28 1.06 13.69 7.63
CA VAL A 28 0.01 12.71 7.93
C VAL A 28 -1.18 12.87 6.97
N GLU A 29 -1.49 14.11 6.58
CA GLU A 29 -2.60 14.39 5.67
C GLU A 29 -2.31 13.90 4.24
N ASP A 30 -1.07 14.02 3.76
CA ASP A 30 -0.66 13.45 2.48
C ASP A 30 -0.84 11.93 2.49
N PHE A 31 -0.47 11.27 3.59
CA PHE A 31 -0.69 9.83 3.73
C PHE A 31 -2.17 9.47 3.73
N ARG A 32 -3.02 10.21 4.46
CA ARG A 32 -4.48 9.98 4.45
C ARG A 32 -5.07 10.15 3.06
N HIS A 33 -4.69 11.21 2.36
CA HIS A 33 -5.13 11.47 0.99
C HIS A 33 -4.71 10.33 0.05
N ASN A 34 -3.45 9.91 0.11
CA ASN A 34 -2.91 8.82 -0.70
C ASN A 34 -3.60 7.48 -0.40
N LEU A 35 -3.82 7.15 0.87
CA LEU A 35 -4.54 5.95 1.29
C LEU A 35 -5.98 5.97 0.78
N ALA A 36 -6.69 7.09 0.90
CA ALA A 36 -8.05 7.23 0.39
C ALA A 36 -8.11 7.01 -1.13
N ALA A 37 -7.18 7.58 -1.89
CA ALA A 37 -7.10 7.38 -3.34
C ALA A 37 -6.83 5.90 -3.71
N VAL A 38 -5.96 5.21 -2.98
CA VAL A 38 -5.70 3.77 -3.19
C VAL A 38 -6.93 2.93 -2.83
N HIS A 39 -7.58 3.20 -1.70
CA HIS A 39 -8.81 2.51 -1.31
C HIS A 39 -9.94 2.69 -2.32
N ALA A 40 -10.12 3.90 -2.87
CA ALA A 40 -11.08 4.15 -3.94
C ALA A 40 -10.79 3.32 -5.20
N ARG A 41 -9.51 3.19 -5.58
CA ARG A 41 -9.08 2.34 -6.71
C ARG A 41 -9.35 0.86 -6.45
N ILE A 42 -9.09 0.38 -5.23
CA ILE A 42 -9.40 -1.00 -4.81
C ILE A 42 -10.91 -1.24 -4.91
N ALA A 43 -11.72 -0.35 -4.35
CA ALA A 43 -13.18 -0.48 -4.37
C ALA A 43 -13.71 -0.52 -5.81
N ALA A 44 -13.26 0.41 -6.67
CA ALA A 44 -13.63 0.42 -8.08
C ALA A 44 -13.24 -0.88 -8.80
N ALA A 45 -12.06 -1.44 -8.50
CA ALA A 45 -11.62 -2.72 -9.07
C ALA A 45 -12.47 -3.90 -8.59
N CYS A 46 -12.84 -3.94 -7.32
CA CYS A 46 -13.69 -4.99 -6.76
C CYS A 46 -15.11 -4.93 -7.36
N HIS A 47 -15.69 -3.72 -7.48
CA HIS A 47 -17.00 -3.52 -8.09
C HIS A 47 -17.07 -3.99 -9.54
N ARG A 48 -16.01 -3.79 -10.34
CA ARG A 48 -15.96 -4.27 -11.73
C ARG A 48 -16.11 -5.79 -11.87
N VAL A 49 -15.79 -6.55 -10.84
CA VAL A 49 -15.82 -8.02 -10.85
C VAL A 49 -16.83 -8.61 -9.86
N GLY A 50 -17.71 -7.79 -9.30
CA GLY A 50 -18.73 -8.23 -8.35
C GLY A 50 -18.18 -8.75 -7.01
N ARG A 51 -16.99 -8.30 -6.61
CA ARG A 51 -16.37 -8.67 -5.32
C ARG A 51 -16.62 -7.59 -4.27
N ASP A 52 -16.80 -7.99 -3.01
CA ASP A 52 -16.82 -7.08 -1.86
C ASP A 52 -15.41 -6.49 -1.60
N PRO A 53 -15.24 -5.15 -1.65
CA PRO A 53 -13.98 -4.48 -1.30
C PRO A 53 -13.46 -4.79 0.10
N ALA A 54 -14.33 -5.07 1.08
CA ALA A 54 -13.93 -5.38 2.46
C ALA A 54 -13.11 -6.69 2.55
N GLY A 55 -13.26 -7.58 1.57
CA GLY A 55 -12.45 -8.78 1.42
C GLY A 55 -11.04 -8.54 0.87
N VAL A 56 -10.64 -7.30 0.59
CA VAL A 56 -9.30 -6.93 0.08
C VAL A 56 -8.55 -6.12 1.12
N ARG A 57 -7.38 -6.62 1.55
CA ARG A 57 -6.48 -5.91 2.46
C ARG A 57 -5.39 -5.17 1.68
N LEU A 58 -5.20 -3.89 1.98
CA LEU A 58 -4.07 -3.10 1.51
C LEU A 58 -2.84 -3.35 2.40
N LEU A 59 -1.70 -3.66 1.79
CA LEU A 59 -0.40 -3.73 2.45
C LEU A 59 0.54 -2.65 1.88
N PRO A 60 0.71 -1.51 2.56
CA PRO A 60 1.71 -0.52 2.18
C PRO A 60 3.13 -1.09 2.29
N VAL A 61 3.97 -0.86 1.27
CA VAL A 61 5.36 -1.35 1.24
C VAL A 61 6.31 -0.23 1.61
N SER A 62 7.10 -0.41 2.67
CA SER A 62 7.98 0.61 3.24
C SER A 62 9.46 0.43 2.90
N LYS A 63 9.78 -0.48 1.96
CA LYS A 63 11.15 -0.65 1.46
C LYS A 63 11.76 0.70 1.07
N THR A 64 13.01 0.92 1.46
CA THR A 64 13.75 2.17 1.21
C THR A 64 13.15 3.46 1.79
N LYS A 65 12.10 3.38 2.63
CA LYS A 65 11.53 4.55 3.32
C LYS A 65 12.18 4.77 4.69
N PRO A 66 12.47 6.04 5.07
CA PRO A 66 13.01 6.36 6.38
C PRO A 66 11.95 6.20 7.48
N GLU A 67 12.41 6.04 8.73
CA GLU A 67 11.56 5.86 9.92
C GLU A 67 10.56 7.01 10.09
N ALA A 68 10.96 8.26 9.84
CA ALA A 68 10.07 9.41 9.91
C ALA A 68 8.83 9.26 9.00
N SER A 69 9.03 8.73 7.79
CA SER A 69 7.93 8.47 6.85
C SER A 69 7.02 7.34 7.33
N ILE A 70 7.60 6.32 7.98
CA ILE A 70 6.83 5.22 8.60
C ILE A 70 5.99 5.73 9.76
N ARG A 71 6.53 6.63 10.60
CA ARG A 71 5.79 7.26 11.70
C ARG A 71 4.61 8.09 11.20
N LEU A 72 4.79 8.83 10.10
CA LEU A 72 3.68 9.56 9.45
C LEU A 72 2.61 8.60 8.92
N ALA A 73 3.00 7.52 8.26
CA ALA A 73 2.08 6.49 7.78
C ALA A 73 1.31 5.84 8.93
N HIS A 74 1.98 5.54 10.05
CA HIS A 74 1.36 5.01 11.26
C HIS A 74 0.35 6.00 11.85
N ALA A 75 0.72 7.28 11.99
CA ALA A 75 -0.19 8.33 12.44
C ALA A 75 -1.40 8.53 11.49
N ALA A 76 -1.25 8.19 10.21
CA ALA A 76 -2.34 8.19 9.23
C ALA A 76 -3.27 6.96 9.32
N GLY A 77 -2.95 5.97 10.14
CA GLY A 77 -3.77 4.78 10.37
C GLY A 77 -3.17 3.47 9.84
N CYS A 78 -1.98 3.48 9.23
CA CYS A 78 -1.32 2.24 8.83
C CYS A 78 -0.89 1.44 10.07
N ARG A 79 -1.24 0.15 10.10
CA ARG A 79 -0.85 -0.78 11.18
C ARG A 79 -0.08 -1.99 10.69
N LEU A 80 0.01 -2.18 9.38
CA LEU A 80 0.73 -3.29 8.77
C LEU A 80 1.61 -2.73 7.65
N LEU A 81 2.90 -3.05 7.65
CA LEU A 81 3.85 -2.61 6.64
C LEU A 81 4.62 -3.76 6.03
N GLY A 82 4.86 -3.68 4.72
CA GLY A 82 5.60 -4.66 3.93
C GLY A 82 7.06 -4.29 3.76
N GLU A 83 7.97 -5.23 4.03
CA GLU A 83 9.40 -5.09 3.81
C GLU A 83 9.96 -6.20 2.92
N ASN A 84 10.94 -5.86 2.09
CA ASN A 84 11.55 -6.84 1.19
C ASN A 84 12.64 -7.67 1.87
N LYS A 85 13.40 -7.08 2.81
CA LYS A 85 14.53 -7.77 3.47
C LYS A 85 14.24 -7.97 4.96
N PRO A 86 14.37 -9.20 5.50
CA PRO A 86 14.19 -9.46 6.93
C PRO A 86 15.05 -8.57 7.83
N GLN A 87 16.29 -8.28 7.43
CA GLN A 87 17.22 -7.46 8.23
C GLN A 87 16.80 -5.99 8.28
N GLU A 88 16.23 -5.46 7.19
CA GLU A 88 15.67 -4.10 7.18
C GLU A 88 14.39 -4.04 8.02
N ALA A 89 13.53 -5.06 7.93
CA ALA A 89 12.34 -5.19 8.77
C ALA A 89 12.69 -5.23 10.27
N TYR A 90 13.68 -6.06 10.65
CA TYR A 90 14.13 -6.17 12.04
C TYR A 90 14.66 -4.83 12.59
N ARG A 91 15.54 -4.15 11.84
CA ARG A 91 16.09 -2.84 12.23
C ARG A 91 14.99 -1.80 12.45
N LYS A 92 14.02 -1.73 11.54
CA LYS A 92 12.89 -0.79 11.65
C LYS A 92 11.95 -1.16 12.78
N TRP A 93 11.70 -2.45 12.99
CA TRP A 93 10.91 -2.93 14.12
C TRP A 93 11.53 -2.52 15.45
N GLU A 94 12.85 -2.69 15.61
CA GLU A 94 13.58 -2.27 16.81
C GLU A 94 13.53 -0.74 17.01
N ALA A 95 13.77 0.04 15.94
CA ALA A 95 13.75 1.50 15.99
C ALA A 95 12.35 2.12 16.21
N LEU A 96 11.29 1.34 15.96
CA LEU A 96 9.89 1.74 16.06
C LEU A 96 9.15 0.92 17.13
N ALA A 97 9.87 0.36 18.09
CA ALA A 97 9.29 -0.46 19.16
C ALA A 97 8.29 0.29 20.04
N ASP A 98 8.31 1.63 20.03
CA ASP A 98 7.31 2.48 20.68
C ASP A 98 5.93 2.43 19.99
N LEU A 99 5.84 1.92 18.76
CA LEU A 99 4.61 1.72 18.00
C LEU A 99 4.11 0.28 18.18
N GLU A 100 3.56 -0.04 19.36
CA GLU A 100 3.22 -1.41 19.77
C GLU A 100 2.22 -2.14 18.86
N ASP A 101 1.36 -1.40 18.15
CA ASP A 101 0.35 -1.93 17.22
C ASP A 101 0.83 -1.99 15.76
N LEU A 102 2.11 -1.71 15.50
CA LEU A 102 2.70 -1.81 14.16
C LEU A 102 3.19 -3.24 13.87
N GLN A 103 2.62 -3.84 12.82
CA GLN A 103 2.94 -5.17 12.35
C GLN A 103 3.76 -5.12 11.05
N TRP A 104 4.60 -6.13 10.85
CA TRP A 104 5.49 -6.25 9.69
C TRP A 104 5.20 -7.52 8.89
N SER A 105 5.17 -7.39 7.57
CA SER A 105 5.07 -8.49 6.62
C SER A 105 6.31 -8.52 5.76
N VAL A 106 7.10 -9.59 5.82
CA VAL A 106 8.22 -9.78 4.91
C VAL A 106 7.69 -10.35 3.59
N ILE A 107 7.89 -9.63 2.49
CA ILE A 107 7.35 -9.97 1.16
C ILE A 107 8.42 -10.25 0.11
N GLY A 108 9.71 -10.12 0.46
CA GLY A 108 10.82 -10.48 -0.42
C GLY A 108 11.29 -11.92 -0.23
N HIS A 109 12.19 -12.36 -1.12
CA HIS A 109 12.76 -13.70 -1.06
C HIS A 109 13.53 -13.90 0.24
N LEU A 110 13.18 -14.96 0.97
CA LEU A 110 13.95 -15.39 2.13
C LEU A 110 15.22 -16.08 1.63
N GLN A 111 16.32 -15.34 1.59
CA GLN A 111 17.63 -15.91 1.34
C GLN A 111 18.18 -16.45 2.66
N THR A 112 18.66 -17.69 2.65
CA THR A 112 19.45 -18.25 3.75
C THR A 112 20.79 -17.52 3.79
N ASN A 113 21.06 -16.85 4.91
CA ASN A 113 22.39 -16.35 5.25
C ASN A 113 23.20 -17.45 5.93
#